data_AF-A0A8T3XND4-F1
#
_entry.id   AF-A0A8T3XND4-F1
#
_cell.length_a   1.000
_cell.length_b   1.000
_cell.length_c   1.000
_cell.angle_alpha   90.00
_cell.angle_beta   90.00
_cell.angle_gamma   90.00
#
_symmetry.space_group_name_H-M   'P 1'
#
loop_
_entity.id
_entity.type
_entity.pdbx_description
1 polymer ?
#
loop_
_entity_poly.entity_id
_entity_poly.type
_entity_poly.pdbx_seq_one_letter_code
_entity_poly.pdbx_strand_id
1 'polypeptide(L)' 'MNYDEPKFDKKMFSVVQECPKCGQLCLSYRQNKIICSNCGYEQSVPAIK' A
#
# COMPACT_ATOMS: atom_id res chain seq x y z
N MET A 1 -22.83 26.58 -21.91
CA MET A 1 -22.85 25.42 -21.00
C MET A 1 -21.42 25.20 -20.55
N ASN A 2 -21.07 25.68 -19.35
CA ASN A 2 -19.75 25.42 -18.78
C ASN A 2 -19.77 23.97 -18.29
N TYR A 3 -19.02 23.10 -18.97
CA TYR A 3 -18.70 21.79 -18.45
C TYR A 3 -17.63 22.00 -17.38
N ASP A 4 -18.08 22.19 -16.14
CA ASP A 4 -17.23 22.03 -14.97
C ASP A 4 -16.73 20.58 -14.94
N GLU A 5 -15.59 20.35 -15.59
CA GLU A 5 -14.87 19.09 -15.50
C GLU A 5 -14.62 18.80 -14.01
N PRO A 6 -15.01 17.63 -13.50
CA PRO A 6 -14.67 17.27 -12.14
C PRO A 6 -13.15 17.16 -12.07
N LYS A 7 -12.51 18.16 -11.45
CA LYS A 7 -11.12 18.08 -10.99
C LYS A 7 -11.04 16.87 -10.06
N PHE A 8 -10.64 15.73 -10.64
CA PHE A 8 -10.38 14.52 -9.89
C PHE A 8 -9.16 14.80 -9.03
N ASP A 9 -9.40 15.32 -7.82
CA ASP A 9 -8.43 15.48 -6.76
C ASP A 9 -7.85 14.09 -6.50
N LYS A 10 -6.72 13.78 -7.14
CA LYS A 10 -5.90 12.57 -6.92
C LYS A 10 -5.27 12.58 -5.52
N LYS A 11 -5.98 13.06 -4.49
CA LYS A 11 -5.79 12.63 -3.10
C LYS A 11 -6.35 11.21 -2.95
N MET A 12 -5.94 10.34 -3.87
CA MET A 12 -6.10 8.91 -3.78
C MET A 12 -5.02 8.50 -2.79
N PHE A 13 -5.34 8.69 -1.50
CA PHE A 13 -4.66 8.09 -0.36
C PHE A 13 -4.87 6.57 -0.43
N SER A 14 -4.39 5.96 -1.51
CA SER A 14 -3.98 4.58 -1.45
C SER A 14 -2.74 4.64 -0.57
N VAL A 15 -2.92 4.34 0.72
CA VAL A 15 -1.83 3.89 1.58
C VAL A 15 -1.35 2.57 0.99
N VAL A 16 -0.70 2.65 -0.17
CA VAL A 16 0.02 1.53 -0.73
C VAL A 16 1.23 1.46 0.16
N GLN A 17 1.21 0.50 1.08
CA GLN A 17 2.34 0.24 1.95
C GLN A 17 3.53 -0.08 1.04
N GLU A 18 4.47 0.86 0.96
CA GLU A 18 5.78 0.62 0.39
C GLU A 18 6.55 -0.29 1.34
N CYS A 19 7.39 -1.16 0.79
CA CYS A 19 8.26 -1.95 1.65
C CYS A 19 9.18 -1.01 2.45
N PRO A 20 9.16 -1.03 3.79
CA PRO A 20 9.98 -0.12 4.60
C PRO A 20 11.49 -0.38 4.45
N LYS A 21 11.87 -1.55 3.90
CA LYS A 21 13.27 -1.94 3.69
C LYS A 21 13.80 -1.56 2.31
N CYS A 22 12.97 -1.59 1.26
CA CYS A 22 13.42 -1.37 -0.11
C CYS A 22 12.63 -0.32 -0.91
N GLY A 23 11.60 0.30 -0.32
CA GLY A 23 10.79 1.34 -0.95
C GLY A 23 9.95 0.88 -2.15
N GLN A 24 9.85 -0.43 -2.41
CA GLN A 24 9.07 -0.95 -3.52
C GLN A 24 7.68 -1.41 -3.09
N LEU A 25 6.73 -1.27 -4.00
CA LEU A 25 5.35 -1.73 -3.89
C LEU A 25 5.22 -3.24 -4.13
N CYS A 26 6.02 -4.03 -3.41
CA CYS A 26 6.09 -5.48 -3.54
C CYS A 26 5.71 -6.22 -2.25
N LEU A 27 5.01 -5.55 -1.34
CA LEU A 27 4.48 -6.17 -0.12
C LEU A 27 3.25 -7.02 -0.45
N SER A 28 3.21 -8.23 0.10
CA SER A 28 2.15 -9.23 -0.07
C SER A 28 1.72 -9.73 1.29
N TYR A 29 0.41 -9.81 1.53
CA TYR A 29 -0.12 -10.34 2.79
C TYR A 29 -0.33 -11.86 2.69
N ARG A 30 0.29 -12.62 3.58
CA ARG A 30 0.10 -14.08 3.72
C ARG A 30 0.03 -14.46 5.20
N GLN A 31 -1.03 -15.16 5.59
CA GLN A 31 -1.15 -15.78 6.93
C GLN A 31 -0.79 -14.82 8.09
N ASN A 32 -1.39 -13.62 8.11
CA ASN A 32 -1.11 -12.60 9.12
C ASN A 32 0.32 -12.04 9.11
N LYS A 33 1.04 -12.17 8.00
CA LYS A 33 2.34 -11.57 7.78
C LYS A 33 2.34 -10.79 6.47
N ILE A 34 2.97 -9.64 6.49
CA ILE A 34 3.31 -8.86 5.30
C ILE A 34 4.71 -9.31 4.87
N ILE A 35 4.84 -9.76 3.63
CA ILE A 35 6.10 -10.26 3.06
C ILE A 35 6.42 -9.44 1.81
N CYS A 36 7.63 -8.87 1.70
CA CYS A 36 8.12 -8.22 0.50
C CYS A 36 8.76 -9.24 -0.42
N SER A 37 8.18 -9.43 -1.60
CA SER A 37 8.70 -10.36 -2.60
C SER A 37 10.02 -9.91 -3.23
N ASN A 38 10.40 -8.64 -3.07
CA ASN A 38 11.61 -8.08 -3.67
C ASN A 38 12.86 -8.22 -2.78
N CYS A 39 12.77 -7.88 -1.49
CA CYS A 39 13.91 -7.88 -0.57
C CYS A 39 13.81 -8.91 0.56
N GLY A 40 12.74 -9.70 0.60
CA GLY A 40 12.47 -10.68 1.65
C GLY A 40 12.13 -10.06 3.01
N TYR A 41 11.67 -8.80 3.06
CA TYR A 41 11.17 -8.20 4.30
C TYR A 41 9.92 -8.94 4.80
N GLU A 42 9.84 -9.27 6.08
CA GLU A 42 8.68 -9.92 6.67
C GLU A 42 8.25 -9.19 7.95
N GLN A 43 6.97 -8.88 8.08
CA GLN A 43 6.39 -8.23 9.25
C GLN A 43 5.14 -8.98 9.68
N SER A 44 5.10 -9.43 10.93
CA SER A 44 3.90 -10.03 11.49
C SER A 44 2.89 -8.93 11.80
N VAL A 45 1.66 -9.06 11.31
CA VAL A 45 0.56 -8.14 11.59
C VAL A 45 -0.18 -8.69 12.81
N PRO A 46 -0.07 -8.05 13.99
CA PRO A 46 -0.85 -8.48 15.14
C PRO A 46 -2.33 -8.34 14.82
N ALA A 47 -3.11 -9.39 15.11
CA ALA A 47 -4.56 -9.28 15.07
C ALA A 47 -4.98 -8.19 16.05
N ILE A 48 -5.58 -7.13 15.53
CA ILE A 48 -6.18 -6.07 16.34
C ILE A 48 -7.33 -6.75 17.11
N LYS A 49 -7.23 -6.77 18.43
CA LYS A 49 -8.15 -7.49 19.34
C LYS A 49 -9.38 -6.66 19.67
#